data_AF-A0AAJ7TQU5-F1
#
_entry.id   AF-A0AAJ7TQU5-F1
#
_cell.length_a   1.000
_cell.length_b   1.000
_cell.length_c   1.000
_cell.angle_alpha   90.00
_cell.angle_beta   90.00
_cell.angle_gamma   90.00
#
_symmetry.space_group_name_H-M   'P 1'
#
loop_
_entity.id
_entity.type
_entity.pdbx_description
1 polymer ?
#
loop_
_entity_poly.entity_id
_entity_poly.type
_entity_poly.pdbx_seq_one_letter_code
_entity_poly.pdbx_strand_id
1 'polypeptide(L)'
;MFSRAATSACSAAARRRWASASLRAPTPLRAPAPTRSVSTSVRCEVAGRFDCHLVVSMRPVPEASLGPACRLTHPLQDVHGAPVHIGDPGLLGIRDLSAPDFGDSVSSDPGDVPVFWACGVTGVEAVQSAHLALAFTHAPGCMFVTDVKGQSAGPAPEHREEGEEGEAGAPEVVCVSQDPLRYSLVSVGAASAVHALERHVQLDPGSRGIKHLHVPGELLRAALSLSHSRSVLLITGFPTHVTQQPPEETDGPPGALAMAAALRALGKRVALATDARAAGLMRDIVTDALREGVLDEEVPVVTMEGRGQDAARAFLLEDGPEGPTPRYDHLVAIERAGAAADGCYYNARKINIGHLVDPLDELFWLARDTRGVSTTGIGDGGNELGMGRVSEAVRAHVKNGDVIACAVPADFTITTGVSNWGGYAVACALYLLRTCAVHERYLRHAVGAPASLEQRQAWSRALPSVQKEEALLAILARHGVRSGVTGTLGMEVDGLPFRPTHSDMIEALLKILPAAA
;
A
#
# COMPACT_ATOMS: atom_id res chain seq x y z
N MET A 1 15.87 -26.51 -12.50
CA MET A 1 15.13 -26.48 -11.22
C MET A 1 13.63 -26.49 -11.56
N PHE A 2 13.16 -27.56 -12.20
CA PHE A 2 11.76 -27.66 -12.62
C PHE A 2 10.87 -27.70 -11.38
N SER A 3 9.95 -26.75 -11.32
CA SER A 3 9.05 -26.45 -10.22
C SER A 3 8.47 -27.71 -9.56
N ARG A 4 8.55 -27.79 -8.23
CA ARG A 4 7.77 -28.73 -7.41
C ARG A 4 6.25 -28.61 -7.62
N ALA A 5 5.78 -27.57 -8.34
CA ALA A 5 4.38 -27.41 -8.75
C ALA A 5 3.98 -28.21 -10.02
N ALA A 6 4.89 -28.98 -10.63
CA ALA A 6 4.64 -29.66 -11.91
C ALA A 6 3.69 -30.88 -11.82
N THR A 7 3.29 -31.33 -10.63
CA THR A 7 2.18 -32.29 -10.50
C THR A 7 0.90 -31.56 -10.12
N SER A 8 -0.03 -31.55 -11.05
CA SER A 8 -1.39 -31.04 -10.92
C SER A 8 -2.27 -31.78 -9.87
N ALA A 9 -1.67 -32.70 -9.08
CA ALA A 9 -2.19 -33.28 -7.83
C ALA A 9 -2.68 -32.22 -6.81
N CYS A 10 -2.16 -31.01 -6.95
CA CYS A 10 -2.41 -29.77 -6.22
C CYS A 10 -3.90 -29.39 -6.06
N SER A 11 -4.73 -29.57 -7.10
CA SER A 11 -6.16 -29.17 -7.09
C SER A 11 -7.03 -30.03 -6.17
N ALA A 12 -6.75 -31.33 -6.10
CA ALA A 12 -7.55 -32.26 -5.31
C ALA A 12 -7.28 -32.14 -3.81
N ALA A 13 -6.05 -31.79 -3.39
CA ALA A 13 -5.69 -31.64 -1.98
C ALA A 13 -6.39 -30.43 -1.33
N ALA A 14 -6.34 -29.26 -1.98
CA ALA A 14 -7.06 -28.07 -1.53
C ALA A 14 -8.57 -28.30 -1.54
N ARG A 15 -9.14 -28.93 -2.57
CA ARG A 15 -10.56 -29.29 -2.63
C ARG A 15 -10.98 -30.27 -1.54
N ARG A 16 -10.17 -31.29 -1.23
CA ARG A 16 -10.43 -32.24 -0.14
C ARG A 16 -10.41 -31.54 1.22
N ARG A 17 -9.43 -30.66 1.45
CA ARG A 17 -9.37 -29.84 2.67
C ARG A 17 -10.59 -28.93 2.78
N TRP A 18 -10.94 -28.26 1.68
CA TRP A 18 -12.12 -27.40 1.62
C TRP A 18 -13.38 -28.20 1.93
N ALA A 19 -13.60 -29.34 1.27
CA ALA A 19 -14.73 -30.23 1.56
C ALA A 19 -14.73 -30.74 3.01
N SER A 20 -13.57 -31.10 3.57
CA SER A 20 -13.45 -31.53 4.97
C SER A 20 -13.69 -30.40 5.97
N ALA A 21 -13.31 -29.15 5.62
CA ALA A 21 -13.55 -27.96 6.40
C ALA A 21 -15.00 -27.51 6.28
N SER A 22 -15.63 -27.63 5.10
CA SER A 22 -17.07 -27.42 4.86
C SER A 22 -17.92 -28.30 5.76
N LEU A 23 -17.47 -29.54 6.02
CA LEU A 23 -18.16 -30.50 6.88
C LEU A 23 -17.99 -30.19 8.38
N ARG A 24 -17.01 -29.36 8.76
CA ARG A 24 -16.68 -29.03 10.17
C ARG A 24 -16.98 -27.57 10.55
N ALA A 25 -17.21 -26.69 9.58
CA ALA A 25 -17.49 -25.28 9.81
C ALA A 25 -18.96 -25.05 10.21
N PRO A 26 -19.26 -24.11 11.12
CA PRO A 26 -20.63 -23.74 11.48
C PRO A 26 -21.42 -23.12 10.30
N THR A 27 -20.72 -22.66 9.27
CA THR A 27 -21.27 -22.23 7.98
C THR A 27 -20.77 -23.18 6.89
N PRO A 28 -21.65 -23.89 6.15
CA PRO A 28 -21.21 -24.81 5.11
C PRO A 28 -20.52 -24.05 3.98
N LEU A 29 -19.20 -24.20 3.88
CA LEU A 29 -18.43 -23.75 2.72
C LEU A 29 -18.98 -24.48 1.47
N ARG A 30 -19.45 -23.73 0.47
CA ARG A 30 -20.01 -24.27 -0.79
C ARG A 30 -19.06 -25.31 -1.40
N ALA A 31 -19.62 -26.42 -1.91
CA ALA A 31 -18.83 -27.47 -2.56
C ALA A 31 -17.92 -26.84 -3.63
N PRO A 32 -16.68 -27.34 -3.81
CA PRO A 32 -15.73 -26.71 -4.72
C PRO A 32 -16.31 -26.70 -6.14
N ALA A 33 -16.63 -25.50 -6.61
CA ALA A 33 -17.09 -25.27 -7.98
C ALA A 33 -16.05 -25.79 -9.00
N PRO A 34 -16.44 -26.00 -10.27
CA PRO A 34 -15.47 -26.17 -11.36
C PRO A 34 -14.39 -25.07 -11.27
N THR A 35 -13.15 -25.40 -11.64
CA THR A 35 -12.08 -24.38 -11.68
C THR A 35 -11.94 -23.86 -13.10
N ARG A 36 -12.08 -22.54 -13.25
CA ARG A 36 -11.62 -21.80 -14.44
C ARG A 36 -10.13 -21.57 -14.34
N SER A 37 -9.37 -21.80 -15.41
CA SER A 37 -8.00 -21.29 -15.51
C SER A 37 -7.93 -20.19 -16.57
N VAL A 38 -7.34 -19.05 -16.22
CA VAL A 38 -7.34 -17.83 -17.04
C VAL A 38 -5.92 -17.26 -17.06
N SER A 39 -5.46 -16.80 -18.22
CA SER A 39 -4.21 -16.09 -18.36
C SER A 39 -4.33 -14.68 -17.78
N THR A 40 -3.26 -14.16 -17.19
CA THR A 40 -3.24 -12.83 -16.58
C THR A 40 -2.27 -11.91 -17.31
N SER A 41 -2.36 -10.60 -17.09
CA SER A 41 -1.34 -9.65 -17.50
C SER A 41 -0.05 -9.73 -16.64
N VAL A 42 -0.06 -10.52 -15.56
CA VAL A 42 1.07 -10.66 -14.65
C VAL A 42 2.14 -11.55 -15.30
N ARG A 43 3.33 -11.00 -15.54
CA ARG A 43 4.47 -11.73 -16.09
C ARG A 43 5.15 -12.58 -15.01
N CYS A 44 5.59 -13.79 -15.39
CA CYS A 44 6.48 -14.59 -14.58
C CYS A 44 7.93 -14.08 -14.66
N GLU A 45 8.77 -14.46 -13.68
CA GLU A 45 10.21 -14.20 -13.75
C GLU A 45 10.82 -14.95 -14.94
N VAL A 46 11.58 -14.23 -15.76
CA VAL A 46 12.21 -14.80 -16.97
C VAL A 46 13.34 -15.74 -16.58
N ALA A 47 13.32 -16.96 -17.12
CA ALA A 47 14.37 -17.96 -16.90
C ALA A 47 14.89 -18.48 -18.25
N GLY A 48 16.04 -17.99 -18.70
CA GLY A 48 16.61 -18.38 -20.00
C GLY A 48 15.66 -18.02 -21.15
N ARG A 49 15.10 -19.04 -21.84
CA ARG A 49 14.15 -18.85 -22.95
C ARG A 49 12.67 -18.81 -22.51
N PHE A 50 12.39 -19.05 -21.24
CA PHE A 50 11.03 -19.09 -20.73
C PHE A 50 10.60 -17.67 -20.30
N ASP A 51 9.60 -17.12 -20.99
CA ASP A 51 9.01 -15.80 -20.72
C ASP A 51 7.51 -15.88 -20.96
N CYS A 52 6.74 -16.02 -19.88
CA CYS A 52 5.31 -16.25 -19.96
C CYS A 52 4.50 -15.41 -18.97
N HIS A 53 3.19 -15.46 -19.18
CA HIS A 53 2.21 -14.92 -18.26
C HIS A 53 1.81 -15.96 -17.20
N LEU A 54 1.53 -15.48 -15.98
CA LEU A 54 0.97 -16.30 -14.91
C LEU A 54 -0.44 -16.73 -15.31
N VAL A 55 -0.71 -18.04 -15.20
CA VAL A 55 -2.06 -18.59 -15.32
C VAL A 55 -2.61 -18.84 -13.93
N VAL A 56 -3.84 -18.37 -13.68
CA VAL A 56 -4.51 -18.49 -12.39
C VAL A 56 -5.75 -19.37 -12.48
N SER A 57 -6.02 -20.13 -11.43
CA SER A 57 -7.32 -20.76 -11.20
C SER A 57 -8.22 -19.83 -10.38
N MET A 58 -9.44 -19.59 -10.85
CA MET A 58 -10.41 -18.73 -10.17
C MET A 58 -11.52 -19.57 -9.53
N ARG A 59 -11.92 -19.21 -8.31
CA ARG A 59 -13.13 -19.73 -7.66
C ARG A 59 -13.93 -18.59 -7.03
N PRO A 60 -15.27 -18.57 -7.17
CA PRO A 60 -16.11 -17.70 -6.38
C PRO A 60 -16.11 -18.18 -4.92
N VAL A 61 -15.91 -17.27 -3.98
CA VAL A 61 -15.89 -17.55 -2.54
C VAL A 61 -16.80 -16.53 -1.84
N PRO A 62 -17.78 -16.98 -1.02
CA PRO A 62 -18.58 -16.05 -0.24
C PRO A 62 -17.68 -15.14 0.60
N GLU A 63 -17.98 -13.84 0.67
CA GLU A 63 -17.13 -12.86 1.37
C GLU A 63 -16.79 -13.31 2.81
N ALA A 64 -17.78 -13.80 3.55
CA ALA A 64 -17.61 -14.31 4.92
C ALA A 64 -16.65 -15.52 5.04
N SER A 65 -16.37 -16.20 3.91
CA SER A 65 -15.51 -17.38 3.84
C SER A 65 -14.08 -17.06 3.39
N LEU A 66 -13.76 -15.81 3.05
CA LEU A 66 -12.41 -15.42 2.59
C LEU A 66 -11.34 -15.71 3.65
N GLY A 67 -11.56 -15.29 4.90
CA GLY A 67 -10.65 -15.54 6.02
C GLY A 67 -10.34 -17.04 6.21
N PRO A 68 -11.37 -17.89 6.42
CA PRO A 68 -11.20 -19.34 6.50
C PRO A 68 -10.49 -19.94 5.29
N ALA A 69 -10.84 -19.52 4.06
CA ALA A 69 -10.23 -20.02 2.84
C ALA A 69 -8.72 -19.72 2.80
N CYS A 70 -8.31 -18.50 3.16
CA CYS A 70 -6.91 -18.10 3.22
C CYS A 70 -6.14 -18.85 4.31
N ARG A 71 -6.71 -19.00 5.51
CA ARG A 71 -6.09 -19.78 6.61
C ARG A 71 -5.89 -21.24 6.26
N LEU A 72 -6.84 -21.84 5.55
CA LEU A 72 -6.79 -23.25 5.14
C LEU A 72 -5.74 -23.51 4.04
N THR A 73 -5.61 -22.57 3.10
CA THR A 73 -4.80 -22.72 1.89
C THR A 73 -3.37 -22.18 2.05
N HIS A 74 -3.15 -21.17 2.90
CA HIS A 74 -1.83 -20.57 3.14
C HIS A 74 -0.73 -21.59 3.51
N PRO A 75 -0.95 -22.55 4.44
CA PRO A 75 0.10 -23.51 4.84
C PRO A 75 0.49 -24.50 3.72
N LEU A 76 -0.30 -24.59 2.65
CA LEU A 76 -0.12 -25.55 1.57
C LEU A 76 0.96 -25.07 0.59
N GLN A 77 2.20 -24.93 1.07
CA GLN A 77 3.31 -24.31 0.34
C GLN A 77 3.74 -25.05 -0.92
N ASP A 78 3.69 -26.38 -0.92
CA ASP A 78 4.09 -27.22 -2.06
C ASP A 78 3.02 -27.35 -3.17
N VAL A 79 1.88 -26.66 -3.04
CA VAL A 79 0.72 -26.76 -3.94
C VAL A 79 0.15 -25.36 -4.28
N HIS A 80 -1.15 -25.10 -4.15
CA HIS A 80 -1.77 -23.82 -4.54
C HIS A 80 -1.39 -22.66 -3.61
N GLY A 81 -1.08 -22.96 -2.34
CA GLY A 81 -0.73 -21.92 -1.38
C GLY A 81 -1.85 -20.93 -1.05
N ALA A 82 -1.43 -19.79 -0.51
CA ALA A 82 -2.30 -18.63 -0.37
C ALA A 82 -2.78 -18.14 -1.76
N PRO A 83 -3.97 -17.53 -1.85
CA PRO A 83 -4.41 -16.83 -3.06
C PRO A 83 -3.34 -15.84 -3.55
N VAL A 84 -3.28 -15.64 -4.87
CA VAL A 84 -2.42 -14.61 -5.49
C VAL A 84 -3.17 -13.31 -5.74
N HIS A 85 -4.50 -13.33 -5.67
CA HIS A 85 -5.37 -12.15 -5.77
C HIS A 85 -6.77 -12.46 -5.23
N ILE A 86 -7.43 -11.46 -4.66
CA ILE A 86 -8.79 -11.52 -4.11
C ILE A 86 -9.54 -10.24 -4.51
N GLY A 87 -10.63 -10.39 -5.25
CA GLY A 87 -11.43 -9.26 -5.74
C GLY A 87 -11.34 -9.09 -7.25
N ASP A 88 -11.47 -7.85 -7.71
CA ASP A 88 -11.71 -7.49 -9.11
C ASP A 88 -10.72 -8.14 -10.11
N PRO A 89 -11.21 -8.88 -11.11
CA PRO A 89 -10.37 -9.59 -12.09
C PRO A 89 -9.57 -8.65 -13.00
N GLY A 90 -10.05 -7.42 -13.22
CA GLY A 90 -9.41 -6.43 -14.07
C GLY A 90 -8.04 -5.99 -13.54
N LEU A 91 -7.83 -6.08 -12.22
CA LEU A 91 -6.51 -5.86 -11.60
C LEU A 91 -5.46 -6.92 -11.99
N LEU A 92 -5.90 -8.09 -12.44
CA LEU A 92 -5.04 -9.10 -13.07
C LEU A 92 -5.00 -8.98 -14.61
N GLY A 93 -5.67 -7.99 -15.20
CA GLY A 93 -5.84 -7.86 -16.65
C GLY A 93 -6.89 -8.81 -17.23
N ILE A 94 -7.72 -9.45 -16.40
CA ILE A 94 -8.78 -10.35 -16.87
C ILE A 94 -10.05 -9.50 -17.13
N ARG A 95 -10.45 -9.39 -18.40
CA ARG A 95 -11.58 -8.55 -18.83
C ARG A 95 -12.95 -9.20 -18.67
N ASP A 96 -13.03 -10.50 -18.93
CA ASP A 96 -14.27 -11.24 -18.89
C ASP A 96 -14.05 -12.62 -18.24
N LEU A 97 -14.70 -12.83 -17.09
CA LEU A 97 -14.66 -14.12 -16.40
C LEU A 97 -15.58 -15.16 -17.04
N SER A 98 -16.47 -14.77 -17.95
CA SER A 98 -17.45 -15.66 -18.61
C SER A 98 -16.82 -16.52 -19.72
N ALA A 99 -15.72 -16.06 -20.33
CA ALA A 99 -15.02 -16.73 -21.42
C ALA A 99 -13.58 -17.13 -21.02
N PRO A 100 -13.36 -18.28 -20.35
CA PRO A 100 -12.03 -18.67 -19.87
C PRO A 100 -11.13 -19.20 -20.99
N ASP A 101 -9.82 -18.93 -20.90
CA ASP A 101 -8.80 -19.49 -21.81
C ASP A 101 -8.68 -21.02 -21.67
N PHE A 102 -8.91 -21.55 -20.45
CA PHE A 102 -8.80 -22.98 -20.15
C PHE A 102 -9.89 -23.46 -19.18
N GLY A 103 -10.61 -24.53 -19.56
CA GLY A 103 -11.63 -25.20 -18.73
C GLY A 103 -13.05 -24.64 -18.90
N ASP A 104 -13.95 -25.04 -17.99
CA ASP A 104 -15.39 -24.73 -18.08
C ASP A 104 -15.78 -23.42 -17.37
N SER A 105 -16.93 -22.86 -17.77
CA SER A 105 -17.55 -21.72 -17.08
C SER A 105 -18.08 -22.07 -15.68
N VAL A 106 -17.88 -21.19 -14.72
CA VAL A 106 -18.33 -21.21 -13.32
C VAL A 106 -19.43 -20.18 -13.07
N SER A 107 -20.52 -20.61 -12.42
CA SER A 107 -21.56 -19.72 -11.91
C SER A 107 -21.13 -19.06 -10.59
N SER A 108 -21.41 -17.77 -10.42
CA SER A 108 -21.22 -17.02 -9.16
C SER A 108 -22.58 -16.65 -8.56
N ASP A 109 -22.71 -16.73 -7.24
CA ASP A 109 -23.91 -16.26 -6.54
C ASP A 109 -23.70 -14.79 -6.08
N PRO A 110 -24.77 -14.02 -5.84
CA PRO A 110 -24.63 -12.69 -5.22
C PRO A 110 -23.88 -12.76 -3.88
N GLY A 111 -22.87 -11.91 -3.70
CA GLY A 111 -22.01 -11.90 -2.50
C GLY A 111 -20.78 -12.82 -2.58
N ASP A 112 -20.61 -13.56 -3.67
CA ASP A 112 -19.35 -14.26 -3.96
C ASP A 112 -18.29 -13.26 -4.45
N VAL A 113 -17.10 -13.37 -3.87
CA VAL A 113 -15.90 -12.65 -4.29
C VAL A 113 -15.03 -13.59 -5.14
N PRO A 114 -14.56 -13.16 -6.33
CA PRO A 114 -13.64 -13.97 -7.11
C PRO A 114 -12.26 -14.05 -6.45
N VAL A 115 -11.77 -15.27 -6.25
CA VAL A 115 -10.47 -15.55 -5.63
C VAL A 115 -9.59 -16.35 -6.57
N PHE A 116 -8.33 -15.93 -6.71
CA PHE A 116 -7.40 -16.46 -7.70
C PHE A 116 -6.21 -17.13 -7.02
N TRP A 117 -5.85 -18.32 -7.46
CA TRP A 117 -4.64 -19.04 -7.05
C TRP A 117 -3.79 -19.34 -8.28
N ALA A 118 -2.47 -19.34 -8.14
CA ALA A 118 -1.60 -19.79 -9.22
C ALA A 118 -1.94 -21.22 -9.68
N CYS A 119 -1.87 -21.43 -10.99
CA CYS A 119 -2.21 -22.68 -11.65
C CYS A 119 -0.96 -23.29 -12.31
N GLY A 120 -0.82 -24.63 -12.20
CA GLY A 120 0.27 -25.37 -12.83
C GLY A 120 0.28 -25.31 -14.36
N VAL A 121 -0.83 -24.87 -14.97
CA VAL A 121 -0.92 -24.59 -16.42
C VAL A 121 0.06 -23.49 -16.85
N THR A 122 0.53 -22.64 -15.92
CA THR A 122 1.63 -21.69 -16.16
C THR A 122 2.88 -22.37 -16.74
N GLY A 123 3.14 -23.63 -16.37
CA GLY A 123 4.25 -24.40 -16.95
C GLY A 123 4.04 -24.76 -18.42
N VAL A 124 2.79 -24.95 -18.86
CA VAL A 124 2.46 -25.18 -20.28
C VAL A 124 2.68 -23.89 -21.07
N GLU A 125 2.21 -22.76 -20.54
CA GLU A 125 2.44 -21.43 -21.12
C GLU A 125 3.95 -21.12 -21.24
N ALA A 126 4.73 -21.43 -20.20
CA ALA A 126 6.18 -21.28 -20.23
C ALA A 126 6.81 -22.08 -21.38
N VAL A 127 6.47 -23.37 -21.50
CA VAL A 127 6.99 -24.23 -22.58
C VAL A 127 6.62 -23.70 -23.96
N GLN A 128 5.39 -23.20 -24.14
CA GLN A 128 4.94 -22.60 -25.39
C GLN A 128 5.71 -21.33 -25.73
N SER A 129 5.96 -20.47 -24.74
CA SER A 129 6.72 -19.22 -24.92
C SER A 129 8.17 -19.44 -25.38
N ALA A 130 8.78 -20.57 -24.99
CA ALA A 130 10.18 -20.84 -25.28
C ALA A 130 10.45 -21.31 -26.72
N HIS A 131 9.40 -21.53 -27.53
CA HIS A 131 9.48 -21.98 -28.93
C HIS A 131 10.45 -23.15 -29.12
N LEU A 132 10.35 -24.15 -28.24
CA LEU A 132 11.22 -25.32 -28.26
C LEU A 132 10.92 -26.21 -29.48
N ALA A 133 11.95 -26.82 -30.06
CA ALA A 133 11.80 -27.71 -31.21
C ALA A 133 10.90 -28.93 -30.92
N LEU A 134 10.86 -29.37 -29.67
CA LEU A 134 10.01 -30.46 -29.20
C LEU A 134 9.76 -30.31 -27.69
N ALA A 135 8.51 -30.45 -27.28
CA ALA A 135 8.12 -30.54 -25.87
C ALA A 135 6.86 -31.39 -25.73
N PHE A 136 6.70 -32.04 -24.56
CA PHE A 136 5.53 -32.86 -24.23
C PHE A 136 4.91 -32.34 -22.93
N THR A 137 3.58 -32.16 -22.93
CA THR A 137 2.80 -31.78 -21.74
C THR A 137 1.57 -32.68 -21.63
N HIS A 138 0.86 -32.61 -20.50
CA HIS A 138 -0.45 -33.23 -20.38
C HIS A 138 -1.52 -32.35 -21.04
N ALA A 139 -2.62 -32.96 -21.50
CA ALA A 139 -3.82 -32.21 -21.89
C ALA A 139 -4.54 -31.67 -20.64
N PRO A 140 -5.16 -30.48 -20.68
CA PRO A 140 -5.95 -29.96 -19.56
C PRO A 140 -6.97 -31.01 -19.06
N GLY A 141 -7.01 -31.24 -17.74
CA GLY A 141 -7.87 -32.26 -17.12
C GLY A 141 -7.32 -33.69 -17.16
N CYS A 142 -6.33 -34.00 -18.00
CA CYS A 142 -5.71 -35.32 -18.15
C CYS A 142 -4.39 -35.43 -17.36
N MET A 143 -4.49 -35.28 -16.04
CA MET A 143 -3.34 -35.21 -15.13
C MET A 143 -2.67 -36.58 -14.89
N PHE A 144 -1.37 -36.59 -14.63
CA PHE A 144 -0.66 -37.83 -14.21
C PHE A 144 -1.00 -38.16 -12.75
N VAL A 145 -1.70 -39.28 -12.54
CA VAL A 145 -2.04 -39.78 -11.21
C VAL A 145 -0.85 -40.56 -10.66
N THR A 146 -0.37 -40.15 -9.48
CA THR A 146 0.79 -40.75 -8.81
C THR A 146 0.38 -41.55 -7.58
N ASP A 147 1.24 -42.47 -7.14
CA ASP A 147 1.11 -43.14 -5.83
C ASP A 147 1.52 -42.25 -4.64
N VAL A 148 2.10 -41.07 -4.91
CA VAL A 148 2.38 -40.06 -3.89
C VAL A 148 1.05 -39.59 -3.32
N LYS A 149 0.76 -39.98 -2.08
CA LYS A 149 -0.37 -39.44 -1.33
C LYS A 149 -0.17 -37.92 -1.22
N GLY A 150 -1.10 -37.15 -1.77
CA GLY A 150 -1.09 -35.70 -1.58
C GLY A 150 -1.00 -35.42 -0.09
N GLN A 151 -0.12 -34.50 0.32
CA GLN A 151 0.19 -34.25 1.73
C GLN A 151 -1.09 -34.26 2.57
N SER A 152 -1.34 -35.38 3.24
CA SER A 152 -2.19 -35.41 4.40
C SER A 152 -1.37 -34.69 5.44
N ALA A 153 -1.53 -33.37 5.52
CA ALA A 153 -1.38 -32.76 6.83
C ALA A 153 -2.23 -33.64 7.76
N GLY A 154 -1.64 -34.10 8.86
CA GLY A 154 -2.35 -34.86 9.88
C GLY A 154 -3.66 -34.16 10.30
N PRO A 155 -4.45 -34.77 11.21
CA PRO A 155 -5.61 -34.05 11.75
C PRO A 155 -5.20 -32.62 12.06
N ALA A 156 -6.03 -31.63 11.66
CA ALA A 156 -5.88 -30.27 12.17
C ALA A 156 -5.60 -30.43 13.66
N PRO A 157 -4.45 -29.96 14.17
CA PRO A 157 -3.97 -30.43 15.46
C PRO A 157 -5.08 -30.18 16.46
N GLU A 158 -5.72 -31.26 16.90
CA GLU A 158 -6.57 -31.24 18.07
C GLU A 158 -5.57 -30.93 19.18
N HIS A 159 -5.56 -29.66 19.59
CA HIS A 159 -4.59 -29.09 20.52
C HIS A 159 -3.15 -29.04 19.98
N ARG A 160 -2.87 -28.06 19.09
CA ARG A 160 -1.64 -27.29 19.36
C ARG A 160 -1.99 -26.45 20.57
N GLU A 161 -1.21 -26.55 21.64
CA GLU A 161 -1.22 -25.50 22.66
C GLU A 161 -1.15 -24.18 21.90
N GLU A 162 -2.17 -23.34 22.06
CA GLU A 162 -2.24 -21.99 21.51
C GLU A 162 -1.13 -21.17 22.17
N GLY A 163 0.11 -21.40 21.73
CA GLY A 163 1.20 -20.47 21.97
C GLY A 163 1.00 -19.26 21.08
N GLU A 164 1.24 -18.08 21.63
CA GLU A 164 1.12 -16.76 20.95
C GLU A 164 1.79 -16.72 19.56
N GLU A 165 2.83 -17.53 19.33
CA GLU A 165 3.55 -17.65 18.06
C GLU A 165 2.73 -18.25 16.90
N GLY A 166 1.76 -19.14 17.20
CA GLY A 166 0.95 -19.81 16.19
C GLY A 166 -0.16 -18.94 15.58
N GLU A 167 -0.70 -18.02 16.39
CA GLU A 167 -1.77 -17.10 15.98
C GLU A 167 -1.23 -15.85 15.29
N ALA A 168 -0.11 -15.30 15.77
CA ALA A 168 0.54 -14.13 15.17
C ALA A 168 0.97 -14.37 13.71
N GLY A 169 1.32 -15.61 13.35
CA GLY A 169 1.68 -16.00 11.99
C GLY A 169 0.50 -16.29 11.06
N ALA A 170 -0.73 -16.33 11.57
CA ALA A 170 -1.90 -16.70 10.77
C ALA A 170 -2.28 -15.59 9.77
N PRO A 171 -2.76 -15.93 8.56
CA PRO A 171 -3.18 -14.94 7.59
C PRO A 171 -4.53 -14.30 7.98
N GLU A 172 -4.59 -12.99 7.79
CA GLU A 172 -5.74 -12.12 7.92
C GLU A 172 -6.05 -11.50 6.56
N VAL A 173 -7.34 -11.46 6.21
CA VAL A 173 -7.83 -10.88 4.95
C VAL A 173 -8.36 -9.49 5.26
N VAL A 174 -7.82 -8.49 4.58
CA VAL A 174 -8.18 -7.08 4.78
C VAL A 174 -8.78 -6.53 3.49
N CYS A 175 -9.98 -5.96 3.54
CA CYS A 175 -10.55 -5.22 2.42
C CYS A 175 -9.82 -3.87 2.29
N VAL A 176 -9.20 -3.64 1.12
CA VAL A 176 -8.39 -2.45 0.83
C VAL A 176 -9.19 -1.44 0.01
N SER A 177 -9.98 -1.89 -0.97
CA SER A 177 -10.89 -1.03 -1.73
C SER A 177 -12.18 -1.77 -2.07
N GLN A 178 -13.26 -1.02 -2.26
CA GLN A 178 -14.56 -1.53 -2.72
C GLN A 178 -14.77 -1.28 -4.22
N ASP A 179 -14.06 -0.30 -4.79
CA ASP A 179 -14.13 0.02 -6.22
C ASP A 179 -12.74 0.43 -6.76
N PRO A 180 -12.08 -0.43 -7.57
CA PRO A 180 -12.42 -1.83 -7.76
C PRO A 180 -12.26 -2.62 -6.45
N LEU A 181 -13.14 -3.60 -6.21
CA LEU A 181 -13.09 -4.46 -5.03
C LEU A 181 -11.73 -5.14 -4.93
N ARG A 182 -11.00 -4.96 -3.82
CA ARG A 182 -9.66 -5.53 -3.63
C ARG A 182 -9.43 -5.87 -2.17
N TYR A 183 -9.08 -7.12 -1.91
CA TYR A 183 -8.57 -7.54 -0.60
C TYR A 183 -7.07 -7.81 -0.66
N SER A 184 -6.44 -7.78 0.51
CA SER A 184 -5.03 -8.10 0.70
C SER A 184 -4.85 -9.08 1.86
N LEU A 185 -3.68 -9.70 1.93
CA LEU A 185 -3.32 -10.65 2.98
C LEU A 185 -2.17 -10.13 3.82
N VAL A 186 -2.27 -10.25 5.14
CA VAL A 186 -1.22 -9.90 6.10
C VAL A 186 -1.25 -10.91 7.25
N SER A 187 -0.17 -11.08 8.01
CA SER A 187 -0.26 -11.88 9.24
C SER A 187 -0.90 -11.08 10.37
N VAL A 188 -1.60 -11.75 11.29
CA VAL A 188 -2.22 -11.12 12.47
C VAL A 188 -1.21 -10.31 13.27
N GLY A 189 0.02 -10.82 13.43
CA GLY A 189 1.10 -10.13 14.13
C GLY A 189 1.56 -8.85 13.42
N ALA A 190 1.72 -8.90 12.10
CA ALA A 190 2.11 -7.72 11.32
C ALA A 190 0.98 -6.67 11.30
N ALA A 191 -0.27 -7.10 11.16
CA ALA A 191 -1.43 -6.20 11.28
C ALA A 191 -1.47 -5.53 12.67
N SER A 192 -1.29 -6.31 13.74
CA SER A 192 -1.25 -5.81 15.11
C SER A 192 -0.12 -4.80 15.35
N ALA A 193 1.07 -5.05 14.78
CA ALA A 193 2.19 -4.12 14.82
C ALA A 193 1.89 -2.82 14.06
N VAL A 194 1.25 -2.88 12.88
CA VAL A 194 0.82 -1.67 12.16
C VAL A 194 -0.23 -0.89 12.95
N HIS A 195 -1.21 -1.54 13.57
CA HIS A 195 -2.15 -0.86 14.47
C HIS A 195 -1.43 -0.24 15.69
N ALA A 196 -0.34 -0.83 16.17
CA ALA A 196 0.47 -0.23 17.22
C ALA A 196 1.19 1.03 16.72
N LEU A 197 1.75 1.03 15.51
CA LEU A 197 2.33 2.23 14.88
C LEU A 197 1.26 3.34 14.78
N GLU A 198 0.06 3.01 14.29
CA GLU A 198 -1.07 3.94 14.15
C GLU A 198 -1.40 4.62 15.48
N ARG A 199 -1.51 3.85 16.58
CA ARG A 199 -1.78 4.40 17.91
C ARG A 199 -0.70 5.35 18.43
N HIS A 200 0.57 5.12 18.10
CA HIS A 200 1.67 6.00 18.54
C HIS A 200 1.62 7.34 17.82
N VAL A 201 1.46 7.33 16.50
CA VAL A 201 1.44 8.58 15.71
C VAL A 201 0.18 9.40 15.90
N GLN A 202 -0.86 8.78 16.46
CA GLN A 202 -2.11 9.39 16.89
C GLN A 202 -2.05 10.06 18.28
N LEU A 203 -0.91 10.01 18.97
CA LEU A 203 -0.70 10.81 20.17
C LEU A 203 -0.72 12.30 19.81
N ASP A 204 -1.40 13.11 20.63
CA ASP A 204 -1.64 14.53 20.37
C ASP A 204 -0.99 15.42 21.44
N PRO A 205 0.35 15.48 21.51
CA PRO A 205 1.02 16.35 22.48
C PRO A 205 0.77 17.84 22.19
N GLY A 206 0.42 18.20 20.95
CA GLY A 206 0.00 19.54 20.56
C GLY A 206 -1.41 19.92 21.02
N SER A 207 -2.20 18.96 21.54
CA SER A 207 -3.59 19.15 21.97
C SER A 207 -4.48 19.80 20.89
N ARG A 208 -4.30 19.38 19.64
CA ARG A 208 -5.00 19.91 18.45
C ARG A 208 -6.43 19.40 18.32
N GLY A 209 -6.78 18.35 19.06
CA GLY A 209 -8.09 17.70 18.98
C GLY A 209 -8.15 16.55 17.98
N ILE A 210 -6.97 16.06 17.54
CA ILE A 210 -6.87 15.04 16.48
C ILE A 210 -7.56 13.73 16.87
N LYS A 211 -7.66 13.44 18.17
CA LYS A 211 -8.34 12.24 18.70
C LYS A 211 -9.76 12.04 18.13
N HIS A 212 -10.46 13.14 17.86
CA HIS A 212 -11.82 13.08 17.29
C HIS A 212 -11.85 12.76 15.80
N LEU A 213 -10.72 12.93 15.10
CA LEU A 213 -10.59 12.67 13.67
C LEU A 213 -10.17 11.23 13.38
N HIS A 214 -9.77 10.46 14.39
CA HIS A 214 -9.22 9.12 14.20
C HIS A 214 -10.20 8.19 13.50
N VAL A 215 -9.76 7.62 12.38
CA VAL A 215 -10.44 6.54 11.68
C VAL A 215 -9.62 5.26 11.85
N PRO A 216 -10.10 4.25 12.59
CA PRO A 216 -9.31 3.06 12.90
C PRO A 216 -8.87 2.25 11.66
N GLY A 217 -7.62 1.82 11.65
CA GLY A 217 -7.06 0.90 10.65
C GLY A 217 -6.75 1.53 9.28
N GLU A 218 -6.79 2.85 9.18
CA GLU A 218 -6.46 3.58 7.95
C GLU A 218 -4.98 3.41 7.58
N LEU A 219 -4.07 3.40 8.56
CA LEU A 219 -2.65 3.16 8.30
C LEU A 219 -2.42 1.78 7.66
N LEU A 220 -3.09 0.73 8.16
CA LEU A 220 -2.98 -0.62 7.60
C LEU A 220 -3.54 -0.68 6.19
N ARG A 221 -4.72 -0.12 5.93
CA ARG A 221 -5.32 -0.09 4.60
C ARG A 221 -4.47 0.69 3.59
N ALA A 222 -3.99 1.87 3.98
CA ALA A 222 -3.10 2.69 3.16
C ALA A 222 -1.77 1.97 2.86
N ALA A 223 -1.12 1.37 3.87
CA ALA A 223 0.13 0.64 3.69
C ALA A 223 -0.05 -0.60 2.79
N LEU A 224 -1.16 -1.33 2.92
CA LEU A 224 -1.48 -2.45 2.02
C LEU A 224 -1.73 -1.96 0.60
N SER A 225 -2.44 -0.84 0.40
CA SER A 225 -2.62 -0.27 -0.95
C SER A 225 -1.28 0.17 -1.56
N LEU A 226 -0.45 0.87 -0.79
CA LEU A 226 0.89 1.30 -1.20
C LEU A 226 1.81 0.11 -1.51
N SER A 227 1.70 -0.99 -0.76
CA SER A 227 2.53 -2.18 -1.01
C SER A 227 2.22 -2.81 -2.37
N HIS A 228 0.96 -2.74 -2.83
CA HIS A 228 0.51 -3.17 -4.17
C HIS A 228 0.85 -2.19 -5.31
N SER A 229 1.07 -0.90 -5.01
CA SER A 229 1.39 0.12 -6.03
C SER A 229 2.76 -0.10 -6.68
N ARG A 230 2.93 0.30 -7.94
CA ARG A 230 4.23 0.30 -8.66
C ARG A 230 4.81 1.70 -8.76
N SER A 231 3.94 2.70 -8.84
CA SER A 231 4.30 4.12 -8.94
C SER A 231 3.53 4.96 -7.94
N VAL A 232 4.24 5.80 -7.18
CA VAL A 232 3.67 6.66 -6.14
C VAL A 232 4.05 8.11 -6.38
N LEU A 233 3.07 9.00 -6.29
CA LEU A 233 3.29 10.44 -6.21
C LEU A 233 3.11 10.90 -4.76
N LEU A 234 4.15 11.48 -4.18
CA LEU A 234 4.11 12.07 -2.84
C LEU A 234 3.93 13.58 -2.99
N ILE A 235 2.92 14.16 -2.38
CA ILE A 235 2.57 15.58 -2.46
C ILE A 235 2.71 16.17 -1.07
N THR A 236 3.56 17.20 -0.93
CA THR A 236 3.77 17.87 0.35
C THR A 236 4.09 19.35 0.15
N GLY A 237 3.86 20.13 1.21
CA GLY A 237 4.11 21.56 1.24
C GLY A 237 2.89 22.32 1.74
N PHE A 238 3.10 23.01 2.86
CA PHE A 238 2.09 23.82 3.51
C PHE A 238 2.64 25.23 3.80
N PRO A 239 2.12 26.27 3.14
CA PRO A 239 2.49 27.65 3.43
C PRO A 239 1.78 28.19 4.68
N THR A 240 2.50 28.26 5.81
CA THR A 240 1.90 28.67 7.10
C THR A 240 2.28 30.10 7.46
N HIS A 241 3.51 30.52 7.16
CA HIS A 241 4.05 31.84 7.51
C HIS A 241 4.06 32.78 6.31
N VAL A 242 2.88 33.26 5.90
CA VAL A 242 2.67 34.07 4.68
C VAL A 242 3.51 35.35 4.56
N THR A 243 4.12 35.82 5.64
CA THR A 243 5.00 37.00 5.66
C THR A 243 6.49 36.66 5.63
N GLN A 244 6.84 35.37 5.56
CA GLN A 244 8.22 34.87 5.53
C GLN A 244 8.54 34.30 4.16
N GLN A 245 9.84 34.17 3.87
CA GLN A 245 10.35 33.53 2.67
C GLN A 245 11.48 32.57 3.04
N PRO A 246 11.32 31.25 2.83
CA PRO A 246 10.09 30.57 2.41
C PRO A 246 8.92 30.66 3.43
N PRO A 247 7.65 30.66 2.98
CA PRO A 247 6.48 30.53 3.86
C PRO A 247 6.18 29.08 4.31
N GLU A 248 6.86 28.10 3.71
CA GLU A 248 6.73 26.67 4.01
C GLU A 248 7.05 26.34 5.48
N GLU A 249 6.40 25.31 6.00
CA GLU A 249 6.66 24.79 7.34
C GLU A 249 7.47 23.50 7.37
N THR A 250 7.95 23.14 8.56
CA THR A 250 8.78 21.95 8.80
C THR A 250 8.00 20.64 8.85
N ASP A 251 6.67 20.68 9.02
CA ASP A 251 5.83 19.49 8.96
C ASP A 251 5.47 19.15 7.50
N GLY A 252 5.50 17.85 7.17
CA GLY A 252 5.31 17.34 5.81
C GLY A 252 6.57 16.81 5.13
N PRO A 253 7.55 17.67 4.78
CA PRO A 253 8.71 17.26 3.99
C PRO A 253 9.51 16.10 4.61
N PRO A 254 9.83 16.08 5.92
CA PRO A 254 10.52 14.94 6.52
C PRO A 254 9.77 13.61 6.39
N GLY A 255 8.45 13.61 6.64
CA GLY A 255 7.60 12.43 6.47
C GLY A 255 7.53 11.97 5.01
N ALA A 256 7.40 12.91 4.07
CA ALA A 256 7.39 12.63 2.64
C ALA A 256 8.72 11.98 2.18
N LEU A 257 9.86 12.49 2.65
CA LEU A 257 11.18 11.96 2.31
C LEU A 257 11.43 10.58 2.93
N ALA A 258 10.95 10.33 4.16
CA ALA A 258 10.99 9.01 4.77
C ALA A 258 10.16 7.98 3.98
N MET A 259 8.96 8.37 3.53
CA MET A 259 8.15 7.53 2.63
C MET A 259 8.86 7.31 1.29
N ALA A 260 9.46 8.34 0.71
CA ALA A 260 10.18 8.23 -0.55
C ALA A 260 11.34 7.23 -0.45
N ALA A 261 12.15 7.32 0.61
CA ALA A 261 13.23 6.38 0.87
C ALA A 261 12.72 4.94 0.98
N ALA A 262 11.66 4.70 1.77
CA ALA A 262 11.08 3.37 1.96
C ALA A 262 10.50 2.80 0.66
N LEU A 263 9.73 3.57 -0.08
CA LEU A 263 9.11 3.16 -1.35
C LEU A 263 10.16 2.88 -2.43
N ARG A 264 11.21 3.70 -2.53
CA ARG A 264 12.32 3.47 -3.46
C ARG A 264 13.13 2.24 -3.11
N ALA A 265 13.41 2.01 -1.82
CA ALA A 265 14.07 0.77 -1.37
C ALA A 265 13.25 -0.50 -1.69
N LEU A 266 11.93 -0.36 -1.83
CA LEU A 266 11.03 -1.42 -2.31
C LEU A 266 10.98 -1.56 -3.83
N GLY A 267 11.78 -0.78 -4.57
CA GLY A 267 11.86 -0.80 -6.04
C GLY A 267 10.69 -0.10 -6.74
N LYS A 268 9.96 0.77 -6.04
CA LYS A 268 8.83 1.52 -6.62
C LYS A 268 9.33 2.80 -7.29
N ARG A 269 8.62 3.23 -8.34
CA ARG A 269 8.83 4.57 -8.93
C ARG A 269 8.20 5.61 -8.01
N VAL A 270 8.96 6.61 -7.61
CA VAL A 270 8.49 7.67 -6.70
C VAL A 270 8.82 9.03 -7.29
N ALA A 271 7.89 9.97 -7.19
CA ALA A 271 8.12 11.38 -7.45
C ALA A 271 7.53 12.23 -6.32
N LEU A 272 8.09 13.42 -6.11
CA LEU A 272 7.58 14.43 -5.20
C LEU A 272 6.90 15.54 -6.00
N ALA A 273 5.69 15.92 -5.61
CA ALA A 273 5.00 17.09 -6.12
C ALA A 273 4.82 18.13 -5.02
N THR A 274 4.94 19.39 -5.41
CA THR A 274 4.73 20.55 -4.55
C THR A 274 4.30 21.74 -5.41
N ASP A 275 4.04 22.88 -4.80
CA ASP A 275 3.72 24.11 -5.51
C ASP A 275 4.86 24.51 -6.45
N ALA A 276 4.55 25.01 -7.65
CA ALA A 276 5.56 25.43 -8.62
C ALA A 276 6.52 26.49 -8.04
N ARG A 277 6.00 27.36 -7.17
CA ARG A 277 6.77 28.34 -6.38
C ARG A 277 7.80 27.66 -5.45
N ALA A 278 7.44 26.54 -4.83
CA ALA A 278 8.25 25.84 -3.84
C ALA A 278 9.15 24.75 -4.46
N ALA A 279 8.97 24.44 -5.75
CA ALA A 279 9.69 23.36 -6.41
C ALA A 279 11.23 23.52 -6.39
N GLY A 280 11.73 24.77 -6.46
CA GLY A 280 13.17 25.05 -6.31
C GLY A 280 13.68 24.64 -4.92
N LEU A 281 13.02 25.14 -3.88
CA LEU A 281 13.32 24.80 -2.49
C LEU A 281 13.27 23.29 -2.24
N MET A 282 12.23 22.60 -2.72
CA MET A 282 12.11 21.16 -2.54
C MET A 282 13.24 20.38 -3.23
N ARG A 283 13.69 20.81 -4.43
CA ARG A 283 14.87 20.20 -5.10
C ARG A 283 16.14 20.41 -4.30
N ASP A 284 16.34 21.59 -3.72
CA ASP A 284 17.51 21.88 -2.89
C ASP A 284 17.50 21.03 -1.61
N ILE A 285 16.35 20.87 -0.97
CA ILE A 285 16.16 19.97 0.19
C ILE A 285 16.48 18.52 -0.19
N VAL A 286 15.92 18.01 -1.30
CA VAL A 286 16.22 16.63 -1.77
C VAL A 286 17.71 16.46 -2.05
N THR A 287 18.33 17.45 -2.68
CA THR A 287 19.77 17.42 -3.00
C THR A 287 20.62 17.33 -1.73
N ASP A 288 20.31 18.13 -0.71
CA ASP A 288 21.04 18.08 0.55
C ASP A 288 20.74 16.80 1.34
N ALA A 289 19.49 16.30 1.29
CA ALA A 289 19.12 15.02 1.90
C ALA A 289 19.90 13.84 1.31
N LEU A 290 20.21 13.87 0.00
CA LEU A 290 21.11 12.90 -0.63
C LEU A 290 22.55 13.06 -0.14
N ARG A 291 23.06 14.30 -0.11
CA ARG A 291 24.45 14.59 0.32
C ARG A 291 24.71 14.17 1.76
N GLU A 292 23.71 14.31 2.62
CA GLU A 292 23.81 13.99 4.06
C GLU A 292 23.38 12.55 4.39
N GLY A 293 23.06 11.72 3.39
CA GLY A 293 22.74 10.31 3.59
C GLY A 293 21.37 10.05 4.24
N VAL A 294 20.45 11.01 4.15
CA VAL A 294 19.04 10.81 4.49
C VAL A 294 18.35 9.94 3.43
N LEU A 295 18.67 10.21 2.17
CA LEU A 295 18.22 9.46 0.99
C LEU A 295 19.40 8.72 0.35
N ASP A 296 19.15 7.48 -0.10
CA ASP A 296 20.13 6.68 -0.85
C ASP A 296 20.06 6.97 -2.37
N GLU A 297 18.91 7.42 -2.87
CA GLU A 297 18.65 7.64 -4.30
C GLU A 297 17.86 8.93 -4.52
N GLU A 298 18.13 9.60 -5.63
CA GLU A 298 17.43 10.83 -6.01
C GLU A 298 15.93 10.60 -6.21
N VAL A 299 15.13 11.57 -5.75
CA VAL A 299 13.68 11.57 -5.92
C VAL A 299 13.29 12.77 -6.79
N PRO A 300 12.74 12.56 -7.99
CA PRO A 300 12.40 13.65 -8.88
C PRO A 300 11.30 14.54 -8.28
N VAL A 301 11.52 15.86 -8.34
CA VAL A 301 10.52 16.86 -7.95
C VAL A 301 9.81 17.37 -9.22
N VAL A 302 8.50 17.12 -9.29
CA VAL A 302 7.62 17.44 -10.42
C VAL A 302 6.58 18.49 -10.03
N THR A 303 6.08 19.22 -11.01
CA THR A 303 5.06 20.27 -10.83
C THR A 303 3.97 20.10 -11.87
N MET A 304 2.72 20.36 -11.48
CA MET A 304 1.61 20.40 -12.43
C MET A 304 1.57 21.75 -13.14
N GLU A 305 1.60 21.74 -14.48
CA GLU A 305 1.48 22.96 -15.28
C GLU A 305 0.01 23.28 -15.53
N GLY A 306 -0.40 24.51 -15.27
CA GLY A 306 -1.78 24.96 -15.44
C GLY A 306 -2.68 24.68 -14.24
N ARG A 307 -4.00 24.83 -14.43
CA ARG A 307 -5.03 24.67 -13.39
C ARG A 307 -6.26 23.96 -13.96
N GLY A 308 -7.03 23.32 -13.09
CA GLY A 308 -8.27 22.62 -13.43
C GLY A 308 -8.07 21.22 -13.99
N GLN A 309 -9.18 20.59 -14.36
CA GLN A 309 -9.26 19.16 -14.72
C GLN A 309 -8.39 18.79 -15.93
N ASP A 310 -8.24 19.65 -16.94
CA ASP A 310 -7.40 19.34 -18.10
C ASP A 310 -5.92 19.28 -17.73
N ALA A 311 -5.45 20.19 -16.86
CA ALA A 311 -4.08 20.16 -16.33
C ALA A 311 -3.85 18.92 -15.46
N ALA A 312 -4.81 18.59 -14.59
CA ALA A 312 -4.77 17.38 -13.77
C ALA A 312 -4.70 16.12 -14.62
N ARG A 313 -5.48 16.05 -15.72
CA ARG A 313 -5.46 14.93 -16.68
C ARG A 313 -4.13 14.82 -17.40
N ALA A 314 -3.60 15.92 -17.93
CA ALA A 314 -2.31 15.94 -18.62
C ALA A 314 -1.14 15.53 -17.70
N PHE A 315 -1.26 15.87 -16.40
CA PHE A 315 -0.27 15.51 -15.40
C PHE A 315 -0.40 14.05 -14.94
N LEU A 316 -1.60 13.59 -14.58
CA LEU A 316 -1.80 12.26 -14.00
C LEU A 316 -1.81 11.14 -15.04
N LEU A 317 -2.24 11.43 -16.27
CA LEU A 317 -2.38 10.43 -17.32
C LEU A 317 -1.26 10.56 -18.35
N GLU A 318 -0.91 9.43 -18.95
CA GLU A 318 -0.02 9.33 -20.12
C GLU A 318 -0.67 8.47 -21.20
N ASP A 319 -0.25 8.66 -22.46
CA ASP A 319 -0.76 7.88 -23.58
C ASP A 319 -0.31 6.43 -23.47
N GLY A 320 -1.26 5.51 -23.32
CA GLY A 320 -1.05 4.07 -23.33
C GLY A 320 -1.56 3.42 -24.62
N PRO A 321 -1.13 2.17 -24.92
CA PRO A 321 -1.51 1.45 -26.12
C PRO A 321 -3.01 1.16 -26.25
N GLU A 322 -3.73 1.14 -25.12
CA GLU A 322 -5.18 0.89 -25.06
C GLU A 322 -5.99 2.13 -24.63
N GLY A 323 -5.34 3.29 -24.58
CA GLY A 323 -5.89 4.55 -24.09
C GLY A 323 -5.08 5.15 -22.94
N PRO A 324 -5.55 6.27 -22.36
CA PRO A 324 -4.84 6.94 -21.27
C PRO A 324 -4.64 6.03 -20.06
N THR A 325 -3.41 5.95 -19.55
CA THR A 325 -3.05 5.19 -18.35
C THR A 325 -2.51 6.11 -17.27
N PRO A 326 -2.75 5.83 -15.98
CA PRO A 326 -2.17 6.63 -14.90
C PRO A 326 -0.64 6.53 -14.86
N ARG A 327 0.04 7.67 -14.70
CA ARG A 327 1.48 7.72 -14.43
C ARG A 327 1.83 7.16 -13.05
N TYR A 328 0.88 7.29 -12.11
CA TYR A 328 0.99 6.88 -10.71
C TYR A 328 -0.24 6.09 -10.30
N ASP A 329 -0.03 5.04 -9.51
CA ASP A 329 -1.09 4.14 -9.03
C ASP A 329 -1.57 4.55 -7.63
N HIS A 330 -0.77 5.35 -6.93
CA HIS A 330 -1.12 5.84 -5.60
C HIS A 330 -0.62 7.28 -5.42
N LEU A 331 -1.52 8.19 -5.06
CA LEU A 331 -1.21 9.57 -4.69
C LEU A 331 -1.25 9.71 -3.17
N VAL A 332 -0.20 10.23 -2.55
CA VAL A 332 -0.17 10.49 -1.11
C VAL A 332 0.02 11.98 -0.89
N ALA A 333 -0.91 12.61 -0.21
CA ALA A 333 -0.77 13.96 0.31
C ALA A 333 -0.34 13.88 1.78
N ILE A 334 0.73 14.56 2.16
CA ILE A 334 1.22 14.65 3.54
C ILE A 334 1.53 16.11 3.86
N GLU A 335 0.83 16.65 4.85
CA GLU A 335 0.88 18.08 5.20
C GLU A 335 0.81 18.96 3.95
N ARG A 336 -0.24 18.72 3.18
CA ARG A 336 -0.53 19.45 1.95
C ARG A 336 -1.83 20.18 2.13
N ALA A 337 -1.86 21.49 1.95
CA ALA A 337 -3.10 22.27 2.02
C ALA A 337 -4.18 21.71 1.07
N GLY A 338 -5.38 21.50 1.60
CA GLY A 338 -6.56 21.07 0.84
C GLY A 338 -7.60 22.19 0.71
N ALA A 339 -8.36 22.19 -0.39
CA ALA A 339 -9.42 23.15 -0.58
C ALA A 339 -10.56 22.91 0.43
N ALA A 340 -11.03 23.98 1.06
CA ALA A 340 -12.25 23.97 1.88
C ALA A 340 -13.51 23.97 0.99
N ALA A 341 -14.69 23.91 1.62
CA ALA A 341 -15.96 23.82 0.90
C ALA A 341 -16.28 25.03 0.00
N ASP A 342 -15.65 26.18 0.22
CA ASP A 342 -15.76 27.38 -0.59
C ASP A 342 -14.71 27.44 -1.73
N GLY A 343 -13.90 26.40 -1.90
CA GLY A 343 -12.82 26.31 -2.88
C GLY A 343 -11.57 27.11 -2.51
N CYS A 344 -11.53 27.74 -1.32
CA CYS A 344 -10.34 28.44 -0.82
C CYS A 344 -9.45 27.50 -0.01
N TYR A 345 -8.20 27.91 0.20
CA TYR A 345 -7.23 27.19 1.03
C TYR A 345 -6.95 28.02 2.27
N TYR A 346 -7.00 27.40 3.44
CA TYR A 346 -6.80 28.08 4.72
C TYR A 346 -5.73 27.39 5.55
N ASN A 347 -4.91 28.17 6.25
CA ASN A 347 -4.13 27.63 7.37
C ASN A 347 -4.99 27.52 8.63
N ALA A 348 -4.48 26.88 9.68
CA ALA A 348 -5.19 26.69 10.95
C ALA A 348 -5.66 28.00 11.63
N ARG A 349 -5.07 29.15 11.25
CA ARG A 349 -5.42 30.50 11.73
C ARG A 349 -6.53 31.15 10.91
N LYS A 350 -7.18 30.41 9.99
CA LYS A 350 -8.22 30.89 9.07
C LYS A 350 -7.72 31.97 8.08
N ILE A 351 -6.41 32.02 7.83
CA ILE A 351 -5.84 32.91 6.83
C ILE A 351 -5.94 32.21 5.47
N ASN A 352 -6.51 32.90 4.48
CA ASN A 352 -6.58 32.39 3.12
C ASN A 352 -5.18 32.40 2.48
N ILE A 353 -4.69 31.21 2.09
CA ILE A 353 -3.38 30.97 1.51
C ILE A 353 -3.45 30.53 0.04
N GLY A 354 -4.61 30.61 -0.61
CA GLY A 354 -4.81 30.13 -1.98
C GLY A 354 -3.93 30.81 -3.04
N HIS A 355 -3.36 31.98 -2.73
CA HIS A 355 -2.37 32.66 -3.59
C HIS A 355 -0.97 32.02 -3.54
N LEU A 356 -0.71 31.14 -2.58
CA LEU A 356 0.56 30.41 -2.40
C LEU A 356 0.46 28.92 -2.76
N VAL A 357 -0.74 28.45 -3.07
CA VAL A 357 -1.10 27.03 -3.20
C VAL A 357 -1.61 26.78 -4.63
N ASP A 358 -0.96 25.85 -5.32
CA ASP A 358 -1.42 25.29 -6.58
C ASP A 358 -2.50 24.21 -6.36
N PRO A 359 -3.50 24.10 -7.25
CA PRO A 359 -4.66 23.24 -7.03
C PRO A 359 -4.36 21.76 -7.33
N LEU A 360 -3.43 21.17 -6.58
CA LEU A 360 -3.04 19.76 -6.68
C LEU A 360 -4.12 18.80 -6.15
N ASP A 361 -5.13 19.33 -5.45
CA ASP A 361 -6.33 18.61 -5.03
C ASP A 361 -7.22 18.16 -6.21
N GLU A 362 -7.10 18.82 -7.37
CA GLU A 362 -7.70 18.37 -8.63
C GLU A 362 -7.25 16.95 -9.01
N LEU A 363 -6.02 16.56 -8.63
CA LEU A 363 -5.52 15.21 -8.85
C LEU A 363 -6.28 14.16 -8.03
N PHE A 364 -6.77 14.52 -6.83
CA PHE A 364 -7.54 13.61 -5.96
C PHE A 364 -8.95 13.43 -6.50
N TRP A 365 -9.57 14.49 -7.01
CA TRP A 365 -10.86 14.38 -7.70
C TRP A 365 -10.75 13.53 -8.96
N LEU A 366 -9.73 13.76 -9.79
CA LEU A 366 -9.52 12.95 -10.99
C LEU A 366 -9.22 11.48 -10.65
N ALA A 367 -8.43 11.21 -9.60
CA ALA A 367 -8.09 9.86 -9.16
C ALA A 367 -9.35 9.05 -8.80
N ARG A 368 -10.37 9.67 -8.19
CA ARG A 368 -11.65 9.01 -7.85
C ARG A 368 -12.35 8.42 -9.07
N ASP A 369 -12.26 9.11 -10.20
CA ASP A 369 -12.89 8.67 -11.46
C ASP A 369 -11.91 7.87 -12.35
N THR A 370 -10.67 7.66 -11.88
CA THR A 370 -9.61 6.97 -12.62
C THR A 370 -9.33 5.60 -12.00
N ARG A 371 -9.83 4.54 -12.65
CA ARG A 371 -9.61 3.16 -12.20
C ARG A 371 -8.13 2.87 -12.02
N GLY A 372 -7.78 2.29 -10.87
CA GLY A 372 -6.42 1.85 -10.56
C GLY A 372 -5.54 2.91 -9.89
N VAL A 373 -6.07 4.10 -9.62
CA VAL A 373 -5.40 5.13 -8.80
C VAL A 373 -6.04 5.15 -7.41
N SER A 374 -5.21 5.04 -6.37
CA SER A 374 -5.64 5.20 -4.98
C SER A 374 -5.09 6.49 -4.37
N THR A 375 -5.76 7.02 -3.36
CA THR A 375 -5.38 8.28 -2.69
C THR A 375 -5.22 8.10 -1.19
N THR A 376 -4.20 8.69 -0.60
CA THR A 376 -4.01 8.77 0.86
C THR A 376 -3.77 10.22 1.27
N GLY A 377 -4.51 10.70 2.27
CA GLY A 377 -4.21 11.94 2.99
C GLY A 377 -3.59 11.65 4.35
N ILE A 378 -2.56 12.40 4.71
CA ILE A 378 -1.90 12.41 6.01
C ILE A 378 -1.90 13.85 6.50
N GLY A 379 -2.44 14.09 7.69
CA GLY A 379 -2.62 15.44 8.22
C GLY A 379 -2.84 15.45 9.74
N ASP A 380 -2.72 16.63 10.34
CA ASP A 380 -2.85 16.81 11.78
C ASP A 380 -3.78 17.96 12.24
N GLY A 381 -4.33 18.72 11.28
CA GLY A 381 -5.19 19.89 11.51
C GLY A 381 -6.57 19.81 10.86
N GLY A 382 -6.78 18.93 9.88
CA GLY A 382 -8.06 18.74 9.18
C GLY A 382 -8.28 19.66 7.97
N ASN A 383 -7.35 20.57 7.71
CA ASN A 383 -7.30 21.45 6.54
C ASN A 383 -6.35 20.92 5.45
N GLU A 384 -5.79 19.72 5.63
CA GLU A 384 -4.93 19.05 4.67
C GLU A 384 -5.73 18.24 3.64
N LEU A 385 -5.15 18.08 2.46
CA LEU A 385 -5.68 17.31 1.36
C LEU A 385 -5.91 15.84 1.77
N GLY A 386 -7.13 15.37 1.56
CA GLY A 386 -7.58 14.03 1.97
C GLY A 386 -8.36 14.01 3.29
N MET A 387 -8.33 15.09 4.08
CA MET A 387 -9.12 15.22 5.31
C MET A 387 -10.61 15.45 5.08
N GLY A 388 -11.05 15.62 3.82
CA GLY A 388 -12.48 15.71 3.49
C GLY A 388 -13.32 14.54 4.02
N ARG A 389 -12.71 13.36 4.18
CA ARG A 389 -13.33 12.17 4.78
C ARG A 389 -13.74 12.35 6.24
N VAL A 390 -13.02 13.19 6.99
CA VAL A 390 -13.27 13.47 8.41
C VAL A 390 -13.75 14.90 8.64
N SER A 391 -14.18 15.59 7.57
CA SER A 391 -14.55 17.01 7.60
C SER A 391 -15.65 17.36 8.61
N GLU A 392 -16.62 16.47 8.84
CA GLU A 392 -17.64 16.66 9.87
C GLU A 392 -17.03 16.71 11.28
N ALA A 393 -16.09 15.81 11.58
CA ALA A 393 -15.38 15.79 12.86
C ALA A 393 -14.46 17.01 12.99
N VAL A 394 -13.82 17.46 11.90
CA VAL A 394 -13.02 18.69 11.87
C VAL A 394 -13.89 19.90 12.24
N ARG A 395 -15.06 20.05 11.60
CA ARG A 395 -16.00 21.14 11.89
C ARG A 395 -16.48 21.15 13.35
N ALA A 396 -16.64 19.97 13.94
CA ALA A 396 -17.15 19.83 15.30
C ALA A 396 -16.09 20.00 16.39
N HIS A 397 -14.84 19.60 16.12
CA HIS A 397 -13.84 19.41 17.18
C HIS A 397 -12.53 20.20 16.98
N VAL A 398 -12.26 20.69 15.77
CA VAL A 398 -11.06 21.48 15.49
C VAL A 398 -11.38 22.98 15.53
N LYS A 399 -10.47 23.75 16.13
CA LYS A 399 -10.58 25.21 16.17
C LYS A 399 -10.64 25.79 14.74
N ASN A 400 -11.62 26.65 14.48
CA ASN A 400 -11.92 27.20 13.15
C ASN A 400 -12.35 26.16 12.10
N GLY A 401 -12.68 24.93 12.51
CA GLY A 401 -13.04 23.84 11.61
C GLY A 401 -14.24 24.14 10.71
N ASP A 402 -15.14 25.04 11.12
CA ASP A 402 -16.26 25.52 10.32
C ASP A 402 -15.81 26.13 8.98
N VAL A 403 -14.61 26.70 8.94
CA VAL A 403 -14.03 27.32 7.74
C VAL A 403 -12.89 26.53 7.15
N ILE A 404 -11.97 26.03 7.99
CA ILE A 404 -10.73 25.44 7.47
C ILE A 404 -10.88 24.00 7.01
N ALA A 405 -11.97 23.31 7.38
CA ALA A 405 -12.14 21.89 7.06
C ALA A 405 -12.01 21.65 5.55
N CYS A 406 -11.02 20.85 5.19
CA CYS A 406 -10.82 20.39 3.82
C CYS A 406 -12.08 19.67 3.35
N ALA A 407 -12.48 19.91 2.09
CA ALA A 407 -13.63 19.28 1.46
C ALA A 407 -13.24 18.09 0.57
N VAL A 408 -11.94 17.91 0.30
CA VAL A 408 -11.42 16.91 -0.65
C VAL A 408 -11.07 15.62 0.10
N PRO A 409 -11.81 14.52 -0.11
CA PRO A 409 -11.56 13.26 0.58
C PRO A 409 -10.44 12.47 -0.11
N ALA A 410 -9.87 11.52 0.64
CA ALA A 410 -9.00 10.48 0.12
C ALA A 410 -9.61 9.09 0.37
N ASP A 411 -9.18 8.08 -0.38
CA ASP A 411 -9.54 6.68 -0.14
C ASP A 411 -9.04 6.21 1.22
N PHE A 412 -7.91 6.76 1.66
CA PHE A 412 -7.38 6.56 2.99
C PHE A 412 -7.02 7.88 3.68
N THR A 413 -7.36 8.02 4.96
CA THR A 413 -7.08 9.24 5.75
C THR A 413 -6.38 8.88 7.04
N ILE A 414 -5.07 9.12 7.11
CA ILE A 414 -4.24 8.86 8.29
C ILE A 414 -4.15 10.16 9.10
N THR A 415 -4.79 10.17 10.26
CA THR A 415 -4.75 11.31 11.18
C THR A 415 -3.64 11.11 12.22
N THR A 416 -2.82 12.13 12.43
CA THR A 416 -1.66 12.06 13.34
C THR A 416 -1.53 13.31 14.19
N GLY A 417 -0.76 13.27 15.28
CA GLY A 417 -0.45 14.48 16.06
C GLY A 417 0.52 15.44 15.36
N VAL A 418 1.36 14.90 14.47
CA VAL A 418 2.27 15.60 13.55
C VAL A 418 2.36 14.78 12.27
N SER A 419 2.16 15.36 11.10
CA SER A 419 2.07 14.66 9.82
C SER A 419 3.34 13.88 9.45
N ASN A 420 4.50 14.43 9.78
CA ASN A 420 5.79 13.74 9.66
C ASN A 420 5.78 12.35 10.30
N TRP A 421 5.15 12.21 11.47
CA TRP A 421 5.02 10.92 12.16
C TRP A 421 4.18 9.94 11.34
N GLY A 422 3.12 10.41 10.69
CA GLY A 422 2.34 9.60 9.75
C GLY A 422 3.19 9.04 8.62
N GLY A 423 4.07 9.87 8.04
CA GLY A 423 5.06 9.43 7.05
C GLY A 423 6.00 8.35 7.59
N TYR A 424 6.50 8.51 8.83
CA TYR A 424 7.35 7.52 9.49
C TYR A 424 6.63 6.20 9.75
N ALA A 425 5.38 6.27 10.22
CA ALA A 425 4.56 5.08 10.44
C ALA A 425 4.25 4.35 9.13
N VAL A 426 4.02 5.06 8.03
CA VAL A 426 3.88 4.42 6.71
C VAL A 426 5.17 3.72 6.28
N ALA A 427 6.34 4.36 6.44
CA ALA A 427 7.62 3.72 6.14
C ALA A 427 7.84 2.44 6.99
N CYS A 428 7.57 2.51 8.29
CA CYS A 428 7.63 1.37 9.20
C CYS A 428 6.61 0.27 8.84
N ALA A 429 5.38 0.64 8.49
CA ALA A 429 4.35 -0.31 8.08
C ALA A 429 4.72 -1.03 6.78
N LEU A 430 5.28 -0.32 5.80
CA LEU A 430 5.80 -0.92 4.56
C LEU A 430 6.93 -1.91 4.84
N TYR A 431 7.82 -1.61 5.78
CA TYR A 431 8.85 -2.56 6.22
C TYR A 431 8.26 -3.81 6.88
N LEU A 432 7.28 -3.65 7.79
CA LEU A 432 6.58 -4.78 8.42
C LEU A 432 5.88 -5.66 7.39
N LEU A 433 5.17 -5.05 6.44
CA LEU A 433 4.51 -5.76 5.36
C LEU A 433 5.50 -6.51 4.48
N ARG A 434 6.65 -5.91 4.17
CA ARG A 434 7.67 -6.54 3.34
C ARG A 434 8.39 -7.70 4.03
N THR A 435 8.55 -7.63 5.35
CA THR A 435 9.16 -8.70 6.17
C THR A 435 8.16 -9.74 6.67
N CYS A 436 6.86 -9.49 6.52
CA CYS A 436 5.79 -10.44 6.81
C CYS A 436 5.73 -11.54 5.74
N ALA A 437 6.06 -12.79 6.10
CA ALA A 437 6.05 -13.91 5.17
C ALA A 437 4.68 -14.16 4.49
N VAL A 438 3.57 -13.88 5.18
CA VAL A 438 2.21 -13.98 4.61
C VAL A 438 2.03 -12.98 3.47
N HIS A 439 2.35 -11.72 3.74
CA HIS A 439 2.16 -10.63 2.78
C HIS A 439 3.21 -10.66 1.67
N GLU A 440 4.47 -10.93 2.00
CA GLU A 440 5.57 -11.08 1.04
C GLU A 440 5.20 -12.11 -0.03
N ARG A 441 4.68 -13.28 0.38
CA ARG A 441 4.23 -14.32 -0.55
C ARG A 441 3.05 -13.85 -1.41
N TYR A 442 2.13 -13.09 -0.83
CA TYR A 442 0.97 -12.54 -1.53
C TYR A 442 1.39 -11.58 -2.65
N LEU A 443 2.29 -10.63 -2.35
CA LEU A 443 2.82 -9.66 -3.32
C LEU A 443 3.65 -10.29 -4.45
N ARG A 444 4.21 -11.47 -4.23
CA ARG A 444 5.14 -12.13 -5.18
C ARG A 444 4.46 -13.06 -6.17
N HIS A 445 3.12 -13.06 -6.21
CA HIS A 445 2.29 -13.79 -7.16
C HIS A 445 2.90 -15.17 -7.52
N ALA A 446 3.00 -16.03 -6.50
CA ALA A 446 3.37 -17.45 -6.54
C ALA A 446 4.76 -17.89 -7.06
N VAL A 447 5.59 -17.04 -7.67
CA VAL A 447 6.86 -17.50 -8.30
C VAL A 447 8.16 -16.77 -7.88
N GLY A 448 8.11 -15.68 -7.11
CA GLY A 448 9.31 -14.86 -6.85
C GLY A 448 10.27 -15.36 -5.75
N ALA A 449 11.57 -15.35 -6.04
CA ALA A 449 12.67 -15.72 -5.13
C ALA A 449 12.79 -14.81 -3.88
N PRO A 450 13.14 -15.33 -2.68
CA PRO A 450 13.33 -14.54 -1.45
C PRO A 450 14.19 -13.31 -1.72
N ALA A 451 13.87 -12.18 -1.08
CA ALA A 451 14.70 -11.00 -1.26
C ALA A 451 16.13 -11.29 -0.82
N SER A 452 17.09 -10.80 -1.61
CA SER A 452 18.51 -10.93 -1.30
C SER A 452 18.82 -10.23 0.03
N LEU A 453 19.92 -10.64 0.67
CA LEU A 453 20.37 -9.99 1.91
C LEU A 453 20.57 -8.48 1.71
N GLU A 454 21.12 -8.10 0.56
CA GLU A 454 21.33 -6.70 0.17
C GLU A 454 20.01 -5.92 0.08
N GLN A 455 18.96 -6.51 -0.51
CA GLN A 455 17.63 -5.89 -0.54
C GLN A 455 17.06 -5.69 0.86
N ARG A 456 17.20 -6.68 1.74
CA ARG A 456 16.74 -6.56 3.14
C ARG A 456 17.48 -5.45 3.89
N GLN A 457 18.80 -5.36 3.70
CA GLN A 457 19.60 -4.29 4.28
C GLN A 457 19.19 -2.91 3.75
N ALA A 458 18.88 -2.79 2.46
CA ALA A 458 18.37 -1.55 1.87
C ALA A 458 17.04 -1.11 2.53
N TRP A 459 16.11 -2.03 2.77
CA TRP A 459 14.85 -1.70 3.46
C TRP A 459 15.08 -1.22 4.89
N SER A 460 15.97 -1.87 5.63
CA SER A 460 16.31 -1.47 6.99
C SER A 460 17.01 -0.10 7.02
N ARG A 461 17.92 0.18 6.09
CA ARG A 461 18.57 1.50 5.97
C ARG A 461 17.58 2.60 5.60
N ALA A 462 16.52 2.28 4.86
CA ALA A 462 15.50 3.24 4.44
C ALA A 462 14.54 3.67 5.56
N LEU A 463 14.52 2.94 6.70
CA LEU A 463 13.70 3.32 7.85
C LEU A 463 14.02 4.73 8.37
N PRO A 464 13.05 5.41 8.99
CA PRO A 464 13.30 6.66 9.70
C PRO A 464 14.27 6.40 10.87
N SER A 465 15.09 7.39 11.20
CA SER A 465 15.97 7.35 12.36
C SER A 465 16.12 8.74 12.97
N VAL A 466 16.50 8.78 14.25
CA VAL A 466 16.74 10.05 14.96
C VAL A 466 17.80 10.88 14.24
N GLN A 467 18.84 10.23 13.69
CA GLN A 467 19.91 10.90 12.95
C GLN A 467 19.42 11.48 11.63
N LYS A 468 18.56 10.76 10.89
CA LYS A 468 17.98 11.25 9.64
C LYS A 468 17.05 12.44 9.89
N GLU A 469 16.24 12.37 10.95
CA GLU A 469 15.38 13.48 11.35
C GLU A 469 16.19 14.71 11.75
N GLU A 470 17.25 14.51 12.54
CA GLU A 470 18.14 15.60 12.94
C GLU A 470 18.78 16.30 11.73
N ALA A 471 19.28 15.51 10.77
CA ALA A 471 19.83 16.02 9.52
C ALA A 471 18.76 16.76 8.69
N LEU A 472 17.56 16.21 8.56
CA LEU A 472 16.46 16.84 7.81
C LEU A 472 16.02 18.17 8.40
N LEU A 473 15.83 18.25 9.73
CA LEU A 473 15.47 19.50 10.38
C LEU A 473 16.59 20.55 10.25
N ALA A 474 17.86 20.12 10.31
CA ALA A 474 18.99 21.00 10.03
C ALA A 474 18.99 21.50 8.56
N ILE A 475 18.72 20.63 7.59
CA ILE A 475 18.57 20.99 6.17
C ILE A 475 17.46 22.04 6.02
N LEU A 476 16.27 21.77 6.56
CA LEU A 476 15.12 22.68 6.50
C LEU A 476 15.43 24.05 7.11
N ALA A 477 16.07 24.08 8.28
CA ALA A 477 16.48 25.32 8.93
C ALA A 477 17.50 26.12 8.09
N ARG A 478 18.46 25.46 7.43
CA ARG A 478 19.40 26.15 6.51
C ARG A 478 18.71 26.77 5.31
N HIS A 479 17.63 26.15 4.83
CA HIS A 479 16.81 26.66 3.75
C HIS A 479 15.74 27.65 4.20
N GLY A 480 15.72 28.04 5.48
CA GLY A 480 14.80 29.06 5.99
C GLY A 480 13.40 28.56 6.34
N VAL A 481 13.16 27.25 6.28
CA VAL A 481 11.87 26.60 6.62
C VAL A 481 11.68 26.57 8.14
N ARG A 482 10.46 26.81 8.61
CA ARG A 482 10.16 27.14 10.02
C ARG A 482 9.10 26.23 10.62
N SER A 483 9.11 26.11 11.94
CA SER A 483 8.01 25.47 12.67
C SER A 483 6.66 26.15 12.36
N GLY A 484 5.65 25.37 11.95
CA GLY A 484 4.32 25.87 11.56
C GLY A 484 3.60 26.67 12.63
N VAL A 485 3.81 26.27 13.89
CA VAL A 485 3.16 26.90 15.04
C VAL A 485 3.93 28.14 15.50
N THR A 486 5.24 28.02 15.76
CA THR A 486 6.01 29.11 16.41
C THR A 486 6.69 30.07 15.43
N GLY A 487 6.92 29.65 14.18
CA GLY A 487 7.73 30.39 13.21
C GLY A 487 9.24 30.35 13.51
N THR A 488 9.66 29.53 14.47
CA THR A 488 11.06 29.38 14.86
C THR A 488 11.85 28.70 13.74
N LEU A 489 13.05 29.24 13.46
CA LEU A 489 14.05 28.57 12.62
C LEU A 489 14.91 27.70 13.54
N GLY A 490 14.73 26.39 13.52
CA GLY A 490 15.48 25.50 14.39
C GLY A 490 14.95 24.09 14.44
N MET A 491 15.38 23.36 15.47
CA MET A 491 15.10 21.95 15.69
C MET A 491 13.72 21.75 16.34
N GLU A 492 12.67 22.10 15.59
CA GLU A 492 11.29 22.07 16.04
C GLU A 492 10.35 21.82 14.87
N VAL A 493 9.30 21.03 15.12
CA VAL A 493 8.16 20.89 14.22
C VAL A 493 6.93 21.21 15.05
N ASP A 494 6.06 22.08 14.56
CA ASP A 494 4.76 22.33 15.18
C ASP A 494 4.74 22.78 16.64
N GLY A 495 5.74 23.54 17.06
CA GLY A 495 5.84 23.98 18.45
C GLY A 495 6.40 22.90 19.38
N LEU A 496 6.76 21.73 18.84
CA LEU A 496 7.28 20.59 19.57
C LEU A 496 8.80 20.47 19.33
N PRO A 497 9.61 20.41 20.39
CA PRO A 497 11.05 20.36 20.24
C PRO A 497 11.49 19.01 19.68
N PHE A 498 12.52 19.01 18.81
CA PHE A 498 13.09 17.78 18.26
C PHE A 498 13.41 16.75 19.35
N ARG A 499 14.10 17.17 20.42
CA ARG A 499 14.31 16.36 21.62
C ARG A 499 13.51 16.93 22.80
N PRO A 500 12.84 16.07 23.60
CA PRO A 500 12.72 14.63 23.40
C PRO A 500 11.62 14.24 22.39
N THR A 501 10.74 15.16 21.96
CA THR A 501 9.45 14.78 21.38
C THR A 501 9.53 14.00 20.07
N HIS A 502 10.20 14.52 19.04
CA HIS A 502 10.29 13.85 17.74
C HIS A 502 11.26 12.67 17.78
N SER A 503 12.37 12.80 18.53
CA SER A 503 13.32 11.70 18.69
C SER A 503 12.70 10.48 19.37
N ASP A 504 11.96 10.70 20.46
CA ASP A 504 11.35 9.61 21.23
C ASP A 504 10.21 8.95 20.44
N MET A 505 9.47 9.72 19.63
CA MET A 505 8.47 9.16 18.72
C MET A 505 9.12 8.20 17.72
N ILE A 506 10.21 8.60 17.06
CA ILE A 506 10.92 7.73 16.10
C ILE A 506 11.42 6.46 16.81
N GLU A 507 12.03 6.60 17.99
CA GLU A 507 12.48 5.44 18.76
C GLU A 507 11.32 4.51 19.18
N ALA A 508 10.16 5.06 19.53
CA ALA A 508 8.97 4.30 19.87
C ALA A 508 8.44 3.50 18.66
N LEU A 509 8.41 4.10 17.47
CA LEU A 509 8.03 3.41 16.23
C LEU A 509 9.01 2.28 15.90
N LEU A 510 10.32 2.53 16.03
CA LEU A 510 11.35 1.53 15.75
C LEU A 510 11.32 0.35 16.73
N LYS A 511 10.94 0.57 18.00
CA LYS A 511 10.78 -0.50 19.00
C LYS A 511 9.66 -1.50 18.67
N ILE A 512 8.71 -1.12 17.82
CA ILE A 512 7.62 -2.01 17.35
C ILE A 512 8.12 -2.96 16.26
N LEU A 513 9.18 -2.57 15.54
CA LEU A 513 9.71 -3.38 14.44
C LEU A 513 10.44 -4.62 14.99
N PRO A 514 10.39 -5.75 14.27
CA PRO A 514 11.25 -6.88 14.61
C PRO A 514 12.71 -6.48 14.51
N ALA A 515 13.57 -7.04 15.38
CA ALA A 515 15.01 -6.80 15.32
C ALA A 515 15.52 -7.05 13.89
N ALA A 516 16.22 -6.07 13.32
CA ALA A 516 16.79 -6.18 11.98
C ALA A 516 17.76 -7.39 11.94
N ALA A 517 17.51 -8.31 11.01
CA ALA A 517 18.26 -9.56 10.85
C ALA A 517 19.58 -9.38 10.08
#